data_AF-A0A1H3KDC5-F1
#
_entry.id   AF-A0A1H3KDC5-F1
#
_cell.length_a   1.000
_cell.length_b   1.000
_cell.length_c   1.000
_cell.angle_alpha   90.00
_cell.angle_beta   90.00
_cell.angle_gamma   90.00
#
_symmetry.space_group_name_H-M   'P 1'
#
loop_
_entity.id
_entity.type
_entity.pdbx_description
1 polymer ?
#
loop_
_entity_poly.entity_id
_entity_poly.type
_entity_poly.pdbx_seq_one_letter_code
_entity_poly.pdbx_strand_id
1 'polypeptide(L)'
;MNKKLIGSMFLAVTLLWSAQALSEEAGSVEPSQEAPASEASSPEAKEPSPEASSPEAKEPSQEASSPEAAESLPSGQGWRLVRTVEIAKTGKFVQMVLVDFKREMDQTVYSAAIQRLCGKETEFCRIRFWTQERFIPEKVTLTHEQLKAQKAEFILNKSASIRKTTWSCDANPDKTHCVKY
;
A
#
# COMPACT_ATOMS: atom_id res chain seq x y z
N MET A 1 19.59 -52.27 2.33
CA MET A 1 18.93 -52.19 3.66
C MET A 1 19.99 -51.98 4.70
N ASN A 2 19.95 -50.88 5.47
CA ASN A 2 20.61 -50.74 6.77
C ASN A 2 19.99 -49.54 7.51
N LYS A 3 19.33 -49.82 8.63
CA LYS A 3 18.68 -48.87 9.55
C LYS A 3 19.61 -48.61 10.74
N LYS A 4 19.75 -47.36 11.19
CA LYS A 4 20.04 -46.94 12.59
C LYS A 4 19.44 -45.53 12.75
N LEU A 5 18.30 -45.29 13.42
CA LEU A 5 17.94 -45.32 14.85
C LEU A 5 18.60 -44.23 15.72
N ILE A 6 17.72 -43.30 16.13
CA ILE A 6 17.55 -42.68 17.47
C ILE A 6 18.57 -41.62 17.92
N GLY A 7 18.04 -40.46 18.32
CA GLY A 7 18.78 -39.46 19.10
C GLY A 7 17.97 -38.21 19.44
N SER A 8 16.83 -38.38 20.11
CA SER A 8 16.02 -37.30 20.69
C SER A 8 16.66 -36.80 21.99
N MET A 9 16.98 -35.51 22.08
CA MET A 9 17.08 -34.79 23.36
C MET A 9 16.54 -33.37 23.17
N PHE A 10 15.27 -33.21 23.52
CA PHE A 10 14.66 -31.93 23.84
C PHE A 10 15.14 -31.52 25.23
N LEU A 11 15.90 -30.44 25.33
CA LEU A 11 16.18 -29.76 26.60
C LEU A 11 15.26 -28.54 26.70
N ALA A 12 14.47 -28.54 27.77
CA ALA A 12 13.41 -27.59 28.04
C ALA A 12 13.95 -26.19 28.33
N VAL A 13 13.26 -25.20 27.77
CA VAL A 13 13.41 -23.77 28.05
C VAL A 13 12.47 -23.39 29.17
N THR A 14 12.97 -22.73 30.22
CA THR A 14 12.14 -21.92 31.12
C THR A 14 12.84 -20.59 31.38
N LEU A 15 12.47 -19.58 30.60
CA LEU A 15 12.78 -18.17 30.88
C LEU A 15 11.72 -17.65 31.87
N LEU A 16 12.18 -17.26 33.05
CA LEU A 16 11.39 -16.56 34.06
C LEU A 16 11.47 -15.06 33.75
N TRP A 17 10.39 -14.44 33.27
CA TRP A 17 10.27 -12.98 33.17
C TRP A 17 9.06 -12.53 33.99
N SER A 18 9.32 -11.70 35.01
CA SER A 18 8.30 -11.11 35.88
C SER A 18 7.54 -9.99 35.14
N ALA A 19 6.20 -10.07 35.21
CA ALA A 19 5.24 -9.05 34.78
C ALA A 19 5.41 -7.76 35.61
N GLN A 20 5.61 -6.62 34.95
CA GLN A 20 4.63 -5.57 34.59
C GLN A 20 4.22 -4.64 35.73
N ALA A 21 4.50 -3.36 35.45
CA ALA A 21 4.26 -2.18 36.24
C ALA A 21 2.77 -1.82 36.35
N LEU A 22 2.46 -1.11 37.42
CA LEU A 22 1.13 -0.59 37.77
C LEU A 22 0.56 0.38 36.74
N SER A 23 -0.76 0.24 36.63
CA SER A 23 -1.74 1.07 35.96
C SER A 23 -2.01 2.37 36.74
N GLU A 24 -2.18 3.49 36.06
CA GLU A 24 -3.02 4.61 36.52
C GLU A 24 -3.66 5.31 35.30
N GLU A 25 -4.94 5.03 35.12
CA GLU A 25 -5.89 5.72 34.25
C GLU A 25 -6.62 6.78 35.09
N ALA A 26 -6.68 8.01 34.59
CA ALA A 26 -7.72 9.00 34.90
C ALA A 26 -7.70 9.98 33.72
N GLY A 27 -8.68 9.95 32.80
CA GLY A 27 -10.04 10.48 32.99
C GLY A 27 -10.00 11.99 32.72
N SER A 28 -10.92 12.68 32.04
CA SER A 28 -12.20 12.36 31.44
C SER A 28 -12.72 13.73 30.91
N VAL A 29 -13.39 13.76 29.76
CA VAL A 29 -14.56 14.62 29.47
C VAL A 29 -14.31 16.12 29.13
N GLU A 30 -14.39 16.41 27.82
CA GLU A 30 -15.07 17.55 27.13
C GLU A 30 -16.46 17.85 27.78
N PRO A 31 -17.22 18.96 27.58
CA PRO A 31 -17.35 19.74 26.33
C PRO A 31 -17.73 21.23 26.51
N SER A 32 -17.91 21.96 25.39
CA SER A 32 -19.01 22.93 25.11
C SER A 32 -18.57 23.83 23.94
N GLN A 33 -19.13 23.64 22.74
CA GLN A 33 -20.38 24.26 22.23
C GLN A 33 -20.33 25.79 22.18
N GLU A 34 -20.28 26.36 20.97
CA GLU A 34 -21.39 27.13 20.38
C GLU A 34 -20.95 27.76 19.04
N ALA A 35 -21.67 27.42 17.98
CA ALA A 35 -21.78 28.23 16.78
C ALA A 35 -23.22 28.12 16.30
N PRO A 36 -23.87 29.24 15.99
CA PRO A 36 -24.53 29.33 14.70
C PRO A 36 -24.44 30.73 14.10
N ALA A 37 -24.39 30.79 12.77
CA ALA A 37 -25.35 31.54 11.94
C ALA A 37 -24.80 31.66 10.52
N SER A 38 -25.52 31.01 9.60
CA SER A 38 -25.43 31.21 8.16
C SER A 38 -26.09 32.53 7.78
N GLU A 39 -25.52 33.27 6.83
CA GLU A 39 -26.32 34.19 6.00
C GLU A 39 -25.73 34.32 4.60
N ALA A 40 -26.64 34.34 3.63
CA ALA A 40 -26.43 34.25 2.21
C ALA A 40 -26.12 35.61 1.58
N SER A 41 -25.51 35.62 0.39
CA SER A 41 -25.89 36.50 -0.71
C SER A 41 -25.13 36.15 -1.99
N SER A 42 -25.89 35.90 -3.04
CA SER A 42 -25.43 35.84 -4.43
C SER A 42 -26.52 36.48 -5.29
N PRO A 43 -26.16 37.38 -6.21
CA PRO A 43 -27.05 37.70 -7.32
C PRO A 43 -26.39 37.52 -8.69
N GLU A 44 -27.31 37.29 -9.61
CA GLU A 44 -27.30 36.87 -10.99
C GLU A 44 -26.66 37.80 -12.05
N ALA A 45 -26.35 37.15 -13.17
CA ALA A 45 -26.52 37.55 -14.58
C ALA A 45 -25.61 38.63 -15.20
N LYS A 46 -24.92 38.28 -16.29
CA LYS A 46 -25.37 38.61 -17.67
C LYS A 46 -24.44 38.04 -18.75
N GLU A 47 -25.03 37.33 -19.70
CA GLU A 47 -24.55 37.11 -21.07
C GLU A 47 -24.42 38.45 -21.84
N PRO A 48 -23.54 38.56 -22.87
CA PRO A 48 -23.99 38.21 -24.23
C PRO A 48 -22.92 37.63 -25.19
N SER A 49 -23.38 36.78 -26.11
CA SER A 49 -22.82 36.55 -27.45
C SER A 49 -23.23 37.71 -28.39
N PRO A 50 -22.56 38.03 -29.53
CA PRO A 50 -22.62 37.15 -30.70
C PRO A 50 -21.44 37.17 -31.71
N GLU A 51 -21.46 36.13 -32.55
CA GLU A 51 -21.19 36.09 -34.01
C GLU A 51 -19.78 36.17 -34.64
N ALA A 52 -19.53 35.10 -35.41
CA ALA A 52 -19.05 35.05 -36.80
C ALA A 52 -17.57 35.36 -37.11
N SER A 53 -16.82 34.33 -37.54
CA SER A 53 -16.51 34.11 -38.97
C SER A 53 -15.43 33.03 -39.16
N SER A 54 -15.67 32.13 -40.12
CA SER A 54 -14.71 31.27 -40.83
C SER A 54 -14.73 31.75 -42.30
N PRO A 55 -13.76 31.47 -43.23
CA PRO A 55 -12.85 30.32 -43.27
C PRO A 55 -11.43 30.60 -43.86
N GLU A 56 -10.74 29.52 -44.23
CA GLU A 56 -9.58 29.37 -45.15
C GLU A 56 -8.15 29.17 -44.58
N ALA A 57 -7.82 27.89 -44.44
CA ALA A 57 -6.69 27.16 -45.04
C ALA A 57 -5.30 27.83 -45.15
N LYS A 58 -4.34 27.28 -44.39
CA LYS A 58 -3.02 26.89 -44.91
C LYS A 58 -2.32 25.91 -43.96
N GLU A 59 -2.08 24.69 -44.44
CA GLU A 59 -1.00 23.84 -43.94
C GLU A 59 0.35 24.57 -44.09
N PRO A 60 1.28 24.39 -43.13
CA PRO A 60 2.23 23.31 -43.30
C PRO A 60 2.56 22.56 -42.00
N SER A 61 2.57 21.23 -42.13
CA SER A 61 3.53 20.29 -41.57
C SER A 61 4.54 20.87 -40.56
N GLN A 62 4.29 20.64 -39.27
CA GLN A 62 5.36 20.44 -38.30
C GLN A 62 5.04 19.21 -37.46
N GLU A 63 5.92 18.24 -37.65
CA GLU A 63 6.22 17.08 -36.85
C GLU A 63 6.39 17.50 -35.39
N ALA A 64 5.29 17.66 -34.67
CA ALA A 64 5.27 17.79 -33.23
C ALA A 64 5.17 16.37 -32.67
N SER A 65 6.33 15.85 -32.29
CA SER A 65 6.48 14.77 -31.32
C SER A 65 5.38 14.88 -30.26
N SER A 66 4.46 13.91 -30.33
CA SER A 66 3.45 13.69 -29.31
C SER A 66 4.15 13.66 -27.94
N PRO A 67 3.66 14.40 -26.93
CA PRO A 67 4.22 14.30 -25.60
C PRO A 67 4.10 12.84 -25.19
N GLU A 68 5.26 12.24 -24.95
CA GLU A 68 5.48 10.95 -24.30
C GLU A 68 4.31 10.65 -23.36
N ALA A 69 3.51 9.64 -23.71
CA ALA A 69 2.39 9.20 -22.92
C ALA A 69 2.85 9.16 -21.46
N ALA A 70 2.27 10.00 -20.60
CA ALA A 70 2.57 9.99 -19.18
C ALA A 70 2.49 8.54 -18.71
N GLU A 71 3.64 7.90 -18.48
CA GLU A 71 3.69 6.46 -18.27
C GLU A 71 2.93 6.17 -16.97
N SER A 72 1.69 5.71 -17.12
CA SER A 72 0.84 5.39 -15.98
C SER A 72 1.53 4.28 -15.19
N LEU A 73 1.62 4.46 -13.86
CA LEU A 73 2.19 3.43 -12.99
C LEU A 73 1.51 2.07 -13.23
N PRO A 74 2.25 0.95 -13.13
CA PRO A 74 1.71 -0.39 -13.32
C PRO A 74 0.43 -0.63 -12.53
N SER A 75 -0.57 -1.24 -13.17
CA SER A 75 -1.84 -1.60 -12.56
C SER A 75 -2.38 -2.91 -13.13
N GLY A 76 -3.41 -3.45 -12.49
CA GLY A 76 -4.13 -4.63 -12.93
C GLY A 76 -5.49 -4.75 -12.26
N GLN A 77 -6.20 -5.84 -12.55
CA GLN A 77 -7.54 -6.05 -12.00
C GLN A 77 -7.50 -6.10 -10.45
N GLY A 78 -8.06 -5.08 -9.79
CA GLY A 78 -8.13 -5.01 -8.34
C GLY A 78 -6.93 -4.38 -7.63
N TRP A 79 -5.92 -3.89 -8.37
CA TRP A 79 -4.74 -3.29 -7.76
C TRP A 79 -4.04 -2.25 -8.65
N ARG A 80 -3.32 -1.31 -8.02
CA ARG A 80 -2.42 -0.38 -8.72
C ARG A 80 -1.17 -0.08 -7.90
N LEU A 81 -0.06 0.14 -8.58
CA LEU A 81 1.14 0.70 -7.96
C LEU A 81 0.89 2.19 -7.69
N VAL A 82 1.13 2.62 -6.46
CA VAL A 82 0.99 4.03 -6.06
C VAL A 82 2.34 4.73 -6.10
N ARG A 83 3.39 4.06 -5.64
CA ARG A 83 4.76 4.61 -5.64
C ARG A 83 5.80 3.52 -5.41
N THR A 84 7.02 3.83 -5.78
CA THR A 84 8.21 3.02 -5.52
C THR A 84 9.17 3.83 -4.67
N VAL A 85 9.58 3.28 -3.53
CA VAL A 85 10.41 3.99 -2.55
C VAL A 85 11.73 3.26 -2.36
N GLU A 86 12.85 3.97 -2.51
CA GLU A 86 14.18 3.39 -2.34
C GLU A 86 14.55 3.18 -0.86
N ILE A 87 15.19 2.05 -0.57
CA ILE A 87 15.74 1.71 0.74
C ILE A 87 17.12 2.34 0.86
N ALA A 88 17.23 3.40 1.68
CA ALA A 88 18.52 3.97 2.13
C ALA A 88 19.57 4.19 1.02
N LYS A 89 19.16 4.58 -0.20
CA LYS A 89 20.03 4.79 -1.37
C LYS A 89 20.84 3.55 -1.80
N THR A 90 20.29 2.35 -1.58
CA THR A 90 20.96 1.08 -1.87
C THR A 90 20.67 0.52 -3.27
N GLY A 91 19.85 1.20 -4.08
CA GLY A 91 19.30 0.68 -5.32
C GLY A 91 18.22 -0.38 -5.14
N LYS A 92 17.82 -0.68 -3.90
CA LYS A 92 16.72 -1.61 -3.59
C LYS A 92 15.45 -0.84 -3.33
N PHE A 93 14.33 -1.30 -3.88
CA PHE A 93 13.07 -0.57 -3.83
C PHE A 93 11.96 -1.34 -3.12
N VAL A 94 11.07 -0.59 -2.48
CA VAL A 94 9.80 -1.07 -1.94
C VAL A 94 8.67 -0.53 -2.81
N GLN A 95 7.87 -1.43 -3.35
CA GLN A 95 6.71 -1.10 -4.16
C GLN A 95 5.49 -0.98 -3.26
N MET A 96 4.82 0.18 -3.29
CA MET A 96 3.64 0.46 -2.48
C MET A 96 2.40 0.32 -3.34
N VAL A 97 1.56 -0.66 -3.03
CA VAL A 97 0.42 -1.07 -3.85
C VAL A 97 -0.88 -0.80 -3.12
N LEU A 98 -1.84 -0.22 -3.85
CA LEU A 98 -3.22 -0.11 -3.42
C LEU A 98 -4.02 -1.27 -4.01
N VAL A 99 -4.77 -1.95 -3.15
CA VAL A 99 -5.71 -3.02 -3.49
C VAL A 99 -7.12 -2.48 -3.32
N ASP A 100 -8.02 -2.83 -4.23
CA ASP A 100 -9.43 -2.45 -4.12
C ASP A 100 -10.02 -3.02 -2.83
N PHE A 101 -10.66 -2.17 -2.03
CA PHE A 101 -11.25 -2.57 -0.74
C PHE A 101 -12.19 -3.78 -0.86
N LYS A 102 -13.00 -3.85 -1.93
CA LYS A 102 -13.92 -4.97 -2.20
C LYS A 102 -13.21 -6.31 -2.46
N ARG A 103 -11.91 -6.29 -2.72
CA ARG A 103 -11.09 -7.46 -3.06
C ARG A 103 -9.98 -7.69 -2.02
N GLU A 104 -10.08 -7.11 -0.83
CA GLU A 104 -9.02 -7.21 0.18
C GLU A 104 -8.72 -8.64 0.66
N MET A 105 -9.69 -9.56 0.57
CA MET A 105 -9.48 -10.97 0.90
C MET A 105 -9.15 -11.85 -0.32
N ASP A 106 -9.12 -11.29 -1.53
CA ASP A 106 -8.86 -12.02 -2.76
C ASP A 106 -7.35 -12.15 -3.00
N GLN A 107 -6.77 -13.26 -2.55
CA GLN A 107 -5.33 -13.54 -2.68
C GLN A 107 -4.84 -13.56 -4.13
N THR A 108 -5.73 -13.73 -5.11
CA THR A 108 -5.35 -13.70 -6.54
C THR A 108 -4.92 -12.30 -6.98
N VAL A 109 -5.49 -11.24 -6.39
CA VAL A 109 -5.11 -9.85 -6.64
C VAL A 109 -3.66 -9.59 -6.22
N TYR A 110 -3.31 -10.03 -5.02
CA TYR A 110 -1.95 -9.93 -4.50
C TYR A 110 -0.96 -10.73 -5.33
N SER A 111 -1.33 -11.97 -5.70
CA SER A 111 -0.50 -12.84 -6.53
C SER A 111 -0.25 -12.23 -7.92
N ALA A 112 -1.28 -11.64 -8.54
CA ALA A 112 -1.16 -10.95 -9.81
C ALA A 112 -0.22 -9.73 -9.72
N ALA A 113 -0.36 -8.92 -8.66
CA ALA A 113 0.55 -7.81 -8.40
C ALA A 113 2.00 -8.29 -8.21
N ILE A 114 2.22 -9.32 -7.39
CA ILE A 114 3.55 -9.91 -7.15
C ILE A 114 4.18 -10.40 -8.46
N GLN A 115 3.44 -11.13 -9.28
CA GLN A 115 3.95 -11.61 -10.56
C GLN A 115 4.28 -10.46 -11.51
N ARG A 116 3.43 -9.43 -11.58
CA ARG A 116 3.63 -8.29 -12.49
C ARG A 116 4.80 -7.41 -12.08
N LEU A 117 4.99 -7.20 -10.78
CA LEU A 117 5.94 -6.25 -10.19
C LEU A 117 7.28 -6.89 -9.82
N CYS A 118 7.31 -8.18 -9.48
CA CYS A 118 8.51 -8.90 -9.09
C CYS A 118 8.89 -10.04 -10.06
N GLY A 119 8.11 -10.32 -11.10
CA GLY A 119 8.31 -11.51 -11.95
C GLY A 119 9.65 -11.53 -12.69
N LYS A 120 10.25 -10.35 -12.94
CA LYS A 120 11.57 -10.21 -13.58
C LYS A 120 12.71 -9.97 -12.58
N GLU A 121 12.39 -9.77 -11.30
CA GLU A 121 13.37 -9.38 -10.29
C GLU A 121 14.22 -10.57 -9.88
N THR A 122 15.55 -10.40 -9.93
CA THR A 122 16.48 -11.50 -9.75
C THR A 122 17.05 -11.57 -8.34
N GLU A 123 17.10 -10.48 -7.58
CA GLU A 123 17.79 -10.49 -6.28
C GLU A 123 16.87 -10.05 -5.13
N PHE A 124 16.17 -8.93 -5.30
CA PHE A 124 15.39 -8.32 -4.23
C PHE A 124 14.11 -7.67 -4.73
N CYS A 125 12.96 -8.13 -4.23
CA CYS A 125 11.68 -7.46 -4.44
C CYS A 125 10.91 -7.36 -3.14
N ARG A 126 10.46 -6.17 -2.77
CA ARG A 126 9.56 -5.97 -1.63
C ARG A 126 8.32 -5.22 -2.08
N ILE A 127 7.15 -5.77 -1.77
CA ILE A 127 5.86 -5.12 -2.04
C ILE A 127 5.10 -5.02 -0.72
N ARG A 128 4.48 -3.87 -0.46
CA ARG A 128 3.54 -3.69 0.64
C ARG A 128 2.19 -3.25 0.09
N PHE A 129 1.14 -3.78 0.69
CA PHE A 129 -0.23 -3.63 0.22
C PHE A 129 -1.10 -2.92 1.24
N TRP A 130 -1.90 -1.97 0.77
CA TRP A 130 -2.96 -1.29 1.54
C TRP A 130 -4.26 -1.27 0.74
N THR A 131 -5.38 -1.02 1.41
CA THR A 131 -6.68 -0.80 0.75
C THR A 131 -7.12 0.67 0.75
N GLN A 132 -6.39 1.53 1.46
CA GLN A 132 -6.68 2.95 1.55
C GLN A 132 -5.39 3.75 1.30
N GLU A 133 -5.46 4.67 0.34
CA GLU A 133 -4.29 5.42 -0.10
C GLU A 133 -3.71 6.34 0.98
N ARG A 134 -4.54 6.87 1.88
CA ARG A 134 -4.10 7.69 3.02
C ARG A 134 -3.09 7.00 3.97
N PHE A 135 -3.09 5.67 4.00
CA PHE A 135 -2.16 4.90 4.83
C PHE A 135 -0.92 4.44 4.07
N ILE A 136 -0.80 4.79 2.79
CA ILE A 136 0.38 4.45 2.00
C ILE A 136 1.51 5.41 2.38
N PRO A 137 2.65 4.89 2.87
CA PRO A 137 3.75 5.72 3.32
C PRO A 137 4.51 6.34 2.14
N GLU A 138 5.09 7.51 2.38
CA GLU A 138 5.99 8.15 1.41
C GLU A 138 7.44 7.67 1.53
N LYS A 139 7.76 7.05 2.67
CA LYS A 139 9.09 6.56 3.04
C LYS A 139 9.05 5.07 3.39
N VAL A 140 10.21 4.42 3.46
CA VAL A 140 10.29 2.98 3.77
C VAL A 140 9.87 2.68 5.21
N THR A 141 10.09 3.60 6.14
CA THR A 141 9.69 3.44 7.55
C THR A 141 8.21 3.75 7.73
N LEU A 142 7.47 2.78 8.27
CA LEU A 142 6.03 2.92 8.55
C LEU A 142 5.82 3.59 9.90
N THR A 143 4.79 4.43 10.00
CA THR A 143 4.18 4.76 11.30
C THR A 143 3.40 3.56 11.83
N HIS A 144 3.05 3.60 13.11
CA HIS A 144 2.24 2.54 13.74
C HIS A 144 0.88 2.37 13.03
N GLU A 145 0.22 3.47 12.69
CA GLU A 145 -1.07 3.45 11.99
C GLU A 145 -0.95 2.87 10.57
N GLN A 146 0.11 3.23 9.84
CA GLN A 146 0.37 2.70 8.50
C GLN A 146 0.67 1.20 8.54
N LEU A 147 1.41 0.75 9.55
CA LEU A 147 1.69 -0.67 9.77
C LEU A 147 0.40 -1.43 10.08
N LYS A 148 -0.44 -0.90 10.97
CA LYS A 148 -1.72 -1.52 11.33
C LYS A 148 -2.69 -1.61 10.16
N ALA A 149 -2.69 -0.61 9.29
CA ALA A 149 -3.51 -0.59 8.07
C ALA A 149 -2.95 -1.47 6.94
N GLN A 150 -1.73 -1.97 7.05
CA GLN A 150 -1.10 -2.80 6.03
C GLN A 150 -1.81 -4.15 5.93
N LYS A 151 -2.11 -4.57 4.69
CA LYS A 151 -2.87 -5.80 4.40
C LYS A 151 -1.97 -6.99 4.12
N ALA A 152 -0.86 -6.77 3.44
CA ALA A 152 0.12 -7.79 3.19
C ALA A 152 1.51 -7.20 2.94
N GLU A 153 2.53 -8.03 3.10
CA GLU A 153 3.90 -7.77 2.70
C GLU A 153 4.45 -8.96 1.93
N PHE A 154 4.93 -8.75 0.71
CA PHE A 154 5.72 -9.73 -0.02
C PHE A 154 7.21 -9.36 0.04
N ILE A 155 8.05 -10.34 0.33
CA ILE A 155 9.51 -10.19 0.28
C ILE A 155 10.10 -11.36 -0.52
N LEU A 156 10.80 -11.01 -1.59
CA LEU A 156 11.79 -11.84 -2.27
C LEU A 156 13.17 -11.28 -1.94
N ASN A 157 14.03 -12.10 -1.34
CA ASN A 157 15.44 -11.82 -1.18
C ASN A 157 16.19 -13.14 -1.40
N LYS A 158 16.78 -13.31 -2.60
CA LYS A 158 17.45 -14.56 -2.96
C LYS A 158 18.69 -14.81 -2.12
N SER A 159 19.49 -13.78 -1.84
CA SER A 159 20.68 -13.89 -0.98
C SER A 159 20.37 -14.42 0.43
N ALA A 160 19.17 -14.13 0.96
CA ALA A 160 18.72 -14.61 2.27
C ALA A 160 17.83 -15.86 2.18
N SER A 161 17.63 -16.43 0.99
CA SER A 161 16.65 -17.52 0.73
C SER A 161 15.23 -17.18 1.22
N ILE A 162 14.83 -15.92 1.16
CA ILE A 162 13.51 -15.46 1.58
C ILE A 162 12.62 -15.31 0.35
N ARG A 163 11.50 -16.03 0.35
CA ARG A 163 10.36 -15.77 -0.53
C ARG A 163 9.09 -16.00 0.27
N LYS A 164 8.50 -14.94 0.80
CA LYS A 164 7.35 -15.04 1.69
C LYS A 164 6.35 -13.91 1.49
N THR A 165 5.09 -14.22 1.73
CA THR A 165 4.02 -13.23 1.91
C THR A 165 3.56 -13.29 3.36
N THR A 166 3.69 -12.19 4.08
CA THR A 166 3.08 -12.00 5.40
C THR A 166 1.74 -11.33 5.22
N TRP A 167 0.69 -11.87 5.83
CA TRP A 167 -0.66 -11.36 5.72
C TRP A 167 -1.13 -10.72 7.02
N SER A 168 -1.91 -9.65 6.93
CA SER A 168 -2.71 -9.19 8.06
C SER A 168 -3.93 -10.07 8.25
N CYS A 169 -4.45 -10.11 9.47
CA CYS A 169 -5.65 -10.89 9.75
C CYS A 169 -6.92 -10.32 9.11
N ASP A 170 -6.88 -9.13 8.51
CA ASP A 170 -8.01 -8.61 7.72
C ASP A 170 -8.01 -9.21 6.30
N ALA A 171 -6.83 -9.40 5.71
CA ALA A 171 -6.69 -9.82 4.31
C ALA A 171 -6.55 -11.34 4.15
N ASN A 172 -6.15 -12.08 5.20
CA ASN A 172 -6.11 -13.55 5.14
C ASN A 172 -7.46 -14.15 5.58
N PRO A 173 -8.11 -14.99 4.75
CA PRO A 173 -9.25 -15.79 5.20
C PRO A 173 -8.84 -16.77 6.32
N ASP A 174 -7.61 -17.29 6.30
CA ASP A 174 -7.08 -18.15 7.35
C ASP A 174 -6.46 -17.32 8.49
N LYS A 175 -7.16 -17.29 9.63
CA LYS A 175 -6.74 -16.52 10.81
C LYS A 175 -5.60 -17.16 11.60
N THR A 176 -5.21 -18.39 11.26
CA THR A 176 -4.06 -19.07 11.89
C THR A 176 -2.73 -18.71 11.20
N HIS A 177 -2.80 -18.14 9.99
CA HIS A 177 -1.64 -17.78 9.17
C HIS A 177 -1.59 -16.27 8.87
N CYS A 178 -1.83 -15.45 9.90
CA CYS A 178 -1.82 -13.99 9.79
C CYS A 178 -1.15 -13.31 10.99
N VAL A 179 -0.80 -12.04 10.81
CA VAL A 179 -0.24 -11.17 11.85
C VAL A 179 -1.30 -10.16 12.28
N LYS A 180 -1.43 -9.96 13.59
CA LYS A 180 -2.14 -8.82 14.17
C LYS A 180 -1.13 -7.73 14.50
N TYR A 181 -1.47 -6.52 14.11
CA TYR A 181 -0.68 -5.30 14.36
C TYR A 181 -1.37 -4.46 15.42
#